data_AF-A0A2M8FQT8-F1
#
_entry.id   AF-A0A2M8FQT8-F1
#
_cell.length_a   1.000
_cell.length_b   1.000
_cell.length_c   1.000
_cell.angle_alpha   90.00
_cell.angle_beta   90.00
_cell.angle_gamma   90.00
#
_symmetry.space_group_name_H-M   'P 1'
#
loop_
_entity.id
_entity.type
_entity.pdbx_description
1 polymer ?
#
loop_
_entity_poly.entity_id
_entity_poly.type
_entity_poly.pdbx_seq_one_letter_code
_entity_poly.pdbx_strand_id
1 'polypeptide(L)'
;MGNTINSMESLFERVEDFGKTSFELYKLKTISKTTEVVSTFVSRGSVVIVLSMFLIFVSIGLALWIGDLFGKPYLGFFCVAAFYIVLGGVLYYFLHQYIKKQVSNSIISEVFSK
;
A
#
# COMPACT_ATOMS: atom_id res chain seq x y z
N MET A 1 -26.71 40.71 32.58
CA MET A 1 -26.53 39.30 32.17
C MET A 1 -26.51 39.10 30.64
N GLY A 2 -26.24 40.14 29.83
CA GLY A 2 -26.31 40.07 28.34
C GLY A 2 -24.96 40.05 27.60
N ASN A 3 -23.82 40.18 28.29
CA ASN A 3 -22.48 40.23 27.67
C ASN A 3 -21.96 38.82 27.28
N THR A 4 -22.17 37.84 28.16
CA THR A 4 -21.56 36.50 28.03
C THR A 4 -22.11 35.70 26.84
N ILE A 5 -23.39 35.91 26.49
CA ILE A 5 -24.04 35.24 25.35
C ILE A 5 -23.45 35.73 24.01
N ASN A 6 -23.25 37.05 23.86
CA ASN A 6 -22.61 37.61 22.67
C ASN A 6 -21.16 37.13 22.46
N SER A 7 -20.43 36.94 23.56
CA SER A 7 -19.06 36.41 23.50
C SER A 7 -19.04 34.95 23.04
N MET A 8 -19.96 34.12 23.56
CA MET A 8 -20.06 32.70 23.17
C MET A 8 -20.44 32.54 21.70
N GLU A 9 -21.36 33.35 21.19
CA GLU A 9 -21.80 33.34 19.79
C GLU A 9 -20.64 33.71 18.84
N SER A 10 -19.88 34.76 19.18
CA SER A 10 -18.71 35.19 18.38
C SER A 10 -17.56 34.17 18.36
N LEU A 11 -17.43 33.34 19.41
CA LEU A 11 -16.43 32.27 19.44
C LEU A 11 -16.91 31.05 18.65
N PHE A 12 -18.20 30.74 18.70
CA PHE A 12 -18.79 29.66 17.91
C PHE A 12 -18.69 29.96 16.41
N GLU A 13 -18.93 31.21 16.01
CA GLU A 13 -18.81 31.67 14.62
C GLU A 13 -17.36 31.61 14.11
N ARG A 14 -16.37 31.99 14.93
CA ARG A 14 -14.95 31.77 14.58
C ARG A 14 -14.61 30.29 14.49
N VAL A 15 -15.07 29.46 15.41
CA VAL A 15 -14.80 28.01 15.37
C VAL A 15 -15.44 27.36 14.14
N GLU A 16 -16.60 27.84 13.71
CA GLU A 16 -17.23 27.39 12.46
C GLU A 16 -16.43 27.84 11.23
N ASP A 17 -15.96 29.09 11.18
CA ASP A 17 -15.11 29.58 10.09
C ASP A 17 -13.74 28.90 10.03
N PHE A 18 -13.12 28.65 11.19
CA PHE A 18 -11.89 27.87 11.29
C PHE A 18 -12.11 26.40 10.92
N GLY A 19 -13.26 25.83 11.27
CA GLY A 19 -13.69 24.49 10.90
C GLY A 19 -13.95 24.35 9.40
N LYS A 20 -14.64 25.33 8.79
CA LYS A 20 -14.85 25.43 7.33
C LYS A 20 -13.53 25.55 6.59
N THR A 21 -12.64 26.44 7.03
CA THR A 21 -11.32 26.62 6.42
C THR A 21 -10.45 25.37 6.56
N SER A 22 -10.48 24.71 7.72
CA SER A 22 -9.74 23.45 7.94
C SER A 22 -10.30 22.30 7.12
N PHE A 23 -11.63 22.23 6.94
CA PHE A 23 -12.30 21.24 6.10
C PHE A 23 -12.01 21.46 4.61
N GLU A 24 -11.99 22.71 4.17
CA GLU A 24 -11.68 23.09 2.78
C GLU A 24 -10.20 22.80 2.45
N LEU A 25 -9.29 23.11 3.37
CA LEU A 25 -7.88 22.73 3.29
C LEU A 25 -7.69 21.21 3.30
N TYR A 26 -8.43 20.46 4.13
CA TYR A 26 -8.37 19.00 4.15
C TYR A 26 -8.93 18.39 2.86
N LYS A 27 -10.01 18.94 2.32
CA LYS A 27 -10.61 18.50 1.04
C LYS A 27 -9.64 18.73 -0.11
N LEU A 28 -9.05 19.93 -0.24
CA LEU A 28 -8.05 20.22 -1.27
C LEU A 28 -6.78 19.39 -1.11
N LYS A 29 -6.29 19.21 0.13
CA LYS A 29 -5.08 18.41 0.42
C LYS A 29 -5.31 16.92 0.20
N THR A 30 -6.53 16.43 0.46
CA THR A 30 -6.92 15.03 0.19
C THR A 30 -7.02 14.79 -1.31
N ILE A 31 -7.66 15.70 -2.06
CA ILE A 31 -7.80 15.58 -3.53
C ILE A 31 -6.43 15.68 -4.22
N SER A 32 -5.58 16.63 -3.82
CA SER A 32 -4.24 16.76 -4.39
C SER A 32 -3.34 15.57 -4.04
N LYS A 33 -3.30 15.12 -2.77
CA LYS A 33 -2.55 13.92 -2.39
C LYS A 33 -3.05 12.65 -3.07
N THR A 34 -4.36 12.46 -3.15
CA THR A 34 -4.92 11.28 -3.84
C THR A 34 -4.58 11.32 -5.33
N THR A 35 -4.64 12.50 -5.97
CA THR A 35 -4.28 12.66 -7.37
C THR A 35 -2.78 12.42 -7.61
N GLU A 36 -1.91 12.88 -6.72
CA GLU A 36 -0.45 12.69 -6.82
C GLU A 36 -0.05 11.23 -6.57
N VAL A 37 -0.69 10.58 -5.58
CA VAL A 37 -0.56 9.14 -5.33
C VAL A 37 -1.04 8.37 -6.55
N VAL A 38 -2.26 8.62 -7.03
CA VAL A 38 -2.80 7.93 -8.22
C VAL A 38 -1.93 8.16 -9.45
N SER A 39 -1.43 9.38 -9.68
CA SER A 39 -0.53 9.67 -10.82
C SER A 39 0.78 8.89 -10.73
N THR A 40 1.38 8.83 -9.54
CA THR A 40 2.62 8.06 -9.31
C THR A 40 2.37 6.54 -9.42
N PHE A 41 1.23 6.06 -8.92
CA PHE A 41 0.80 4.67 -9.04
C PHE A 41 0.44 4.30 -10.49
N VAL A 42 -0.10 5.20 -11.30
CA VAL A 42 -0.37 4.91 -12.72
C VAL A 42 0.95 4.81 -13.48
N SER A 43 1.88 5.76 -13.28
CA SER A 43 3.17 5.76 -13.98
C SER A 43 4.06 4.57 -13.58
N ARG A 44 4.27 4.32 -12.29
CA ARG A 44 5.09 3.18 -11.82
C ARG A 44 4.31 1.86 -11.81
N GLY A 45 3.02 1.90 -11.52
CA GLY A 45 2.17 0.71 -11.47
C GLY A 45 1.86 0.12 -12.83
N SER A 46 1.89 0.90 -13.91
CA SER A 46 1.80 0.35 -15.27
C SER A 46 2.89 -0.71 -15.51
N VAL A 47 4.14 -0.43 -15.13
CA VAL A 47 5.24 -1.38 -15.22
C VAL A 47 5.01 -2.61 -14.34
N VAL A 48 4.50 -2.41 -13.12
CA VAL A 48 4.19 -3.51 -12.19
C VAL A 48 3.07 -4.41 -12.72
N ILE A 49 2.04 -3.83 -13.35
CA ILE A 49 0.92 -4.58 -13.95
C ILE A 49 1.43 -5.45 -15.10
N VAL A 50 2.22 -4.87 -16.01
CA VAL A 50 2.81 -5.61 -17.14
C VAL A 50 3.72 -6.74 -16.65
N LEU A 51 4.58 -6.45 -15.66
CA LEU A 51 5.45 -7.46 -15.05
C LEU A 51 4.65 -8.56 -14.36
N SER A 52 3.56 -8.22 -13.67
CA SER A 52 2.69 -9.18 -13.01
C SER A 52 1.96 -10.07 -14.01
N MET A 53 1.45 -9.52 -15.11
CA MET A 53 0.88 -10.33 -16.19
C MET A 53 1.93 -11.28 -16.76
N PHE A 54 3.14 -10.79 -17.06
CA PHE A 54 4.23 -11.62 -17.57
C PHE A 54 4.54 -12.79 -16.62
N LEU A 55 4.65 -12.52 -15.32
CA LEU A 55 4.87 -13.55 -14.30
C LEU A 55 3.76 -14.61 -14.28
N ILE A 56 2.49 -14.21 -14.40
CA ILE A 56 1.36 -15.15 -14.46
C ILE A 56 1.50 -16.06 -15.70
N PHE A 57 1.76 -15.48 -16.88
CA PHE A 57 1.95 -16.26 -18.10
C PHE A 57 3.12 -17.25 -18.00
N VAL A 58 4.26 -16.81 -17.45
CA VAL A 58 5.41 -17.69 -17.19
C VAL A 58 5.03 -18.81 -16.24
N SER A 59 4.25 -18.51 -15.19
CA SER A 59 3.84 -19.51 -14.19
C SER A 59 2.90 -20.56 -14.79
N ILE A 60 1.97 -20.13 -15.64
CA ILE A 60 1.10 -21.04 -16.40
C ILE A 60 1.93 -21.88 -17.39
N GLY A 61 2.87 -21.25 -18.10
CA GLY A 61 3.77 -21.94 -19.02
C GLY A 61 4.63 -23.00 -18.32
N LEU A 62 5.20 -22.68 -17.15
CA LEU A 62 5.95 -23.63 -16.33
C LEU A 62 5.06 -24.77 -15.82
N ALA A 63 3.84 -24.47 -15.37
CA ALA A 63 2.89 -25.48 -14.94
C ALA A 63 2.54 -26.44 -16.08
N LEU A 64 2.29 -25.92 -17.28
CA LEU A 64 1.99 -26.76 -18.46
C LEU A 64 3.21 -27.55 -18.91
N TRP A 65 4.40 -26.95 -18.96
CA TRP A 65 5.62 -27.64 -19.37
C TRP A 65 6.00 -28.78 -18.43
N ILE A 66 5.96 -28.53 -17.13
CA ILE A 66 6.19 -29.56 -16.12
C ILE A 66 5.07 -30.61 -16.22
N GLY A 67 3.81 -30.19 -16.35
CA GLY A 67 2.67 -31.09 -16.48
C GLY A 67 2.76 -32.02 -17.69
N ASP A 68 3.27 -31.52 -18.82
CA ASP A 68 3.49 -32.29 -20.04
C ASP A 68 4.63 -33.29 -19.87
N LEU A 69 5.70 -32.91 -19.14
CA LEU A 69 6.80 -33.82 -18.80
C LEU A 69 6.34 -35.03 -17.97
N PHE A 70 5.36 -34.83 -17.09
CA PHE A 70 4.72 -35.89 -16.31
C PHE A 70 3.54 -36.56 -17.04
N GLY A 71 3.24 -36.15 -18.28
CA GLY A 71 2.13 -36.64 -19.10
C GLY A 71 0.73 -36.29 -18.59
N LYS A 72 0.64 -35.49 -17.51
CA LYS A 72 -0.61 -35.14 -16.83
C LYS A 72 -0.54 -33.71 -16.28
N PRO A 73 -1.39 -32.78 -16.77
CA PRO A 73 -1.28 -31.36 -16.46
C PRO A 73 -1.49 -31.03 -14.97
N TYR A 74 -2.26 -31.85 -14.23
CA TYR A 74 -2.50 -31.61 -12.80
C TYR A 74 -1.22 -31.72 -11.95
N LEU A 75 -0.24 -32.54 -12.37
CA LEU A 75 1.03 -32.67 -11.65
C LEU A 75 1.88 -31.42 -11.79
N GLY A 76 1.81 -30.76 -12.95
CA GLY A 76 2.49 -29.48 -13.19
C GLY A 76 1.99 -28.37 -12.28
N PHE A 77 0.67 -28.19 -12.18
CA PHE A 77 0.08 -27.23 -11.24
C PHE A 77 0.40 -27.56 -9.78
N PHE A 78 0.38 -28.85 -9.40
CA PHE A 78 0.73 -29.26 -8.04
C PHE A 78 2.19 -28.93 -7.69
N CYS A 79 3.11 -29.16 -8.63
CA CYS A 79 4.54 -28.86 -8.44
C CYS A 79 4.78 -27.34 -8.31
N VAL A 80 4.13 -26.53 -9.15
CA VAL A 80 4.20 -25.07 -9.07
C VAL A 80 3.57 -24.54 -7.78
N ALA A 81 2.45 -25.12 -7.32
CA ALA A 81 1.83 -24.77 -6.05
C ALA A 81 2.74 -25.08 -4.85
N ALA A 82 3.39 -26.24 -4.83
CA ALA A 82 4.37 -26.60 -3.81
C ALA A 82 5.55 -25.61 -3.80
N PHE A 83 6.05 -25.24 -4.97
CA PHE A 83 7.09 -24.21 -5.10
C PHE A 83 6.65 -22.87 -4.49
N TYR A 84 5.42 -22.41 -4.75
CA TYR A 84 4.92 -21.17 -4.16
C TYR A 84 4.79 -21.21 -2.64
N ILE A 85 4.42 -22.35 -2.05
CA ILE A 85 4.37 -22.50 -0.59
C ILE A 85 5.77 -22.36 0.00
N VAL A 86 6.77 -23.02 -0.60
CA VAL A 86 8.17 -22.91 -0.17
C VAL A 86 8.68 -21.47 -0.31
N LEU A 87 8.43 -20.85 -1.47
CA LEU A 87 8.82 -19.47 -1.73
C LEU A 87 8.16 -18.49 -0.75
N GLY A 88 6.88 -18.69 -0.43
CA GLY A 88 6.13 -17.92 0.55
C GLY A 88 6.69 -18.09 1.97
N GLY A 89 7.06 -19.30 2.36
CA GLY A 89 7.72 -19.57 3.65
C GLY A 89 9.08 -18.89 3.77
N VAL A 90 9.91 -18.96 2.71
CA VAL A 90 11.21 -18.27 2.64
C VAL A 90 11.00 -16.77 2.71
N LEU A 91 10.07 -16.21 1.93
CA LEU A 91 9.72 -14.80 1.95
C LEU A 91 9.22 -14.37 3.32
N TYR A 92 8.38 -15.15 3.99
CA TYR A 92 7.90 -14.80 5.33
C TYR A 92 9.07 -14.67 6.33
N TYR A 93 10.00 -15.61 6.31
CA TYR A 93 11.19 -15.57 7.17
C TYR A 93 12.09 -14.37 6.84
N PHE A 94 12.41 -14.18 5.56
CA PHE A 94 13.24 -13.06 5.10
C PHE A 94 12.58 -11.72 5.36
N LEU A 95 11.30 -11.58 5.03
CA LEU A 95 10.54 -10.35 5.18
C LEU A 95 10.39 -9.98 6.65
N HIS A 96 10.14 -10.94 7.54
CA HIS A 96 10.13 -10.70 8.98
C HIS A 96 11.49 -10.17 9.48
N GLN A 97 12.61 -10.71 8.98
CA GLN A 97 13.95 -10.25 9.35
C GLN A 97 14.31 -8.88 8.72
N TYR A 98 13.97 -8.67 7.44
CA TYR A 98 14.26 -7.44 6.71
C TYR A 98 13.39 -6.27 7.15
N ILE A 99 12.06 -6.46 7.24
CA ILE A 99 11.13 -5.42 7.69
C ILE A 99 11.49 -4.98 9.10
N LYS A 100 11.72 -5.93 10.02
CA LYS A 100 12.05 -5.58 11.41
C LYS A 100 13.33 -4.76 11.48
N LYS A 101 14.35 -5.08 10.66
CA LYS A 101 15.63 -4.38 10.67
C LYS A 101 15.55 -3.00 10.00
N GLN A 102 14.85 -2.88 8.86
CA GLN A 102 14.75 -1.63 8.10
C GLN A 102 13.79 -0.64 8.76
N VAL A 103 12.60 -1.09 9.18
CA VAL A 103 11.60 -0.24 9.85
C VAL A 103 12.13 0.24 11.20
N SER A 104 12.78 -0.61 11.97
CA SER A 104 13.34 -0.20 13.27
C SER A 104 14.45 0.84 13.11
N ASN A 105 15.33 0.71 12.11
CA ASN A 105 16.39 1.71 11.90
C ASN A 105 15.83 3.06 11.41
N SER A 106 14.81 3.06 10.54
CA SER A 106 14.18 4.30 10.07
C SER A 106 13.42 5.04 11.18
N ILE A 107 12.66 4.32 12.02
CA ILE A 107 11.93 4.93 13.15
C ILE A 107 12.91 5.47 14.19
N ILE A 108 14.00 4.74 14.50
CA ILE A 108 14.99 5.19 15.49
C ILE A 108 15.70 6.46 15.00
N SER A 109 16.03 6.58 13.70
CA SER A 109 16.69 7.79 13.18
C SER A 109 15.79 9.03 13.18
N GLU A 110 14.47 8.88 12.99
CA GLU A 110 13.54 10.02 13.05
C GLU A 110 13.32 10.50 14.49
N VAL A 111 13.35 9.59 15.47
CA VAL A 111 13.12 9.94 16.88
C VAL A 111 14.37 10.49 17.56
N PHE A 112 15.57 10.04 17.18
CA PHE A 112 16.84 10.52 17.77
C PHE A 112 17.46 11.72 17.04
N SER A 113 16.90 12.17 15.92
CA SER A 113 17.37 13.35 15.18
C SER A 113 16.50 14.60 15.45
N LYS A 114 16.12 14.81 16.71
CA LYS A 114 15.52 16.08 17.16
C LYS A 114 16.30 16.66 18.33
#